data_AF-A0A4S2JV96-F1
#
_entry.id   AF-A0A4S2JV96-F1
#
_cell.length_a   1.000
_cell.length_b   1.000
_cell.length_c   1.000
_cell.angle_alpha   90.00
_cell.angle_beta   90.00
_cell.angle_gamma   90.00
#
_symmetry.space_group_name_H-M   'P 1'
#
loop_
_entity.id
_entity.type
_entity.pdbx_description
1 polymer ?
#
loop_
_entity_poly.entity_id
_entity_poly.type
_entity_poly.pdbx_seq_one_letter_code
_entity_poly.pdbx_strand_id
1 'polypeptide(L)'
;MARQLMQRMSLLLKPQPDKPQVLKPALSCYVNSLFIKSVAQSRMFCKHVDIVDHTCKISNYDEYLMNYKPIQRILKNTLVEILGISRMEINKIVEDYPQLKKRSRANILNNYYNLIEAGMQKSTIINNVWLLAHENNKLIDKLDCLKVLNMDNNQLVPWLCLTQEELANYVLYTQQDMDSYTYNRMEYLSHKLECSIQRLCEVTVLNSFLMKIPVSSIDKKLNILHEYNVSNNDILKDVWVLRYSENHIRHRCELYKDTGQLKIKTWAIRCPLKVISRAIQKNKVERSLMQQCENVSEYLQNKLKVDEETLNSAAKKMPGVFRVNIAKLDQLINILHQNGITSDEILRHARVFYFNIETVQNRIEMLKKEGLLPNLAVLTQAERVFEHHIEMSNLRRKLLQEHGSVENFLLDQLDVDKKLLEEVITKHPSILRVKFKKVIELIDVLRQNGITGNDIITHPRVFYFNTETLRKRIQILKEAGIPLRISLILRNRRTLDRYKLRSQNSKNINT
;
A
#
# COMPACT_ATOMS: atom_id res chain seq x y z
N MET A 1 54.34 33.44 14.30
CA MET A 1 55.44 33.11 15.23
C MET A 1 55.36 31.60 15.50
N ALA A 2 56.12 30.74 14.81
CA ALA A 2 57.44 30.20 15.21
C ALA A 2 57.50 29.79 16.70
N ARG A 3 58.02 28.64 17.17
CA ARG A 3 58.60 27.37 16.67
C ARG A 3 58.81 26.50 17.94
N GLN A 4 58.76 25.18 17.83
CA GLN A 4 59.55 24.13 18.54
C GLN A 4 58.72 22.82 18.52
N LEU A 5 59.04 21.73 17.82
CA LEU A 5 60.28 20.92 17.66
C LEU A 5 60.83 20.34 18.97
N MET A 6 60.44 19.09 19.27
CA MET A 6 61.39 18.06 19.71
C MET A 6 61.01 16.69 19.12
N GLN A 7 61.90 16.20 18.26
CA GLN A 7 62.05 14.80 17.86
C GLN A 7 63.07 14.13 18.80
N ARG A 8 62.83 12.86 19.15
CA ARG A 8 63.91 11.86 19.28
C ARG A 8 63.41 10.48 18.86
N MET A 9 63.91 10.04 17.71
CA MET A 9 64.11 8.63 17.29
C MET A 9 64.95 7.89 18.34
N SER A 10 65.03 6.57 18.49
CA SER A 10 64.55 5.35 17.80
C SER A 10 65.08 4.18 18.63
N LEU A 11 64.44 3.00 18.65
CA LEU A 11 65.12 1.70 18.54
C LEU A 11 64.08 0.58 18.37
N LEU A 12 64.40 -0.31 17.43
CA LEU A 12 63.66 -1.48 16.98
C LEU A 12 63.48 -2.54 18.08
N LEU A 13 62.28 -3.14 18.14
CA LEU A 13 62.07 -4.56 18.47
C LEU A 13 60.62 -4.96 18.13
N LYS A 14 60.46 -5.83 17.13
CA LYS A 14 59.20 -6.53 16.84
C LYS A 14 58.99 -7.64 17.88
N PRO A 15 57.76 -7.86 18.37
CA PRO A 15 57.33 -9.18 18.83
C PRO A 15 56.26 -9.77 17.91
N GLN A 16 56.45 -11.02 17.52
CA GLN A 16 55.42 -11.89 16.93
C GLN A 16 54.37 -12.30 17.99
N PRO A 17 53.17 -12.75 17.57
CA PRO A 17 52.09 -13.09 18.49
C PRO A 17 52.25 -14.50 19.06
N ASP A 18 52.37 -14.61 20.39
CA ASP A 18 52.27 -15.86 21.12
C ASP A 18 50.83 -16.37 21.16
N LYS A 19 50.65 -17.63 20.74
CA LYS A 19 49.42 -18.41 20.87
C LYS A 19 49.16 -18.74 22.35
N PRO A 20 47.96 -18.50 22.90
CA PRO A 20 47.59 -19.12 24.17
C PRO A 20 47.16 -20.57 23.93
N GLN A 21 47.94 -21.50 24.49
CA GLN A 21 47.56 -22.90 24.65
C GLN A 21 46.37 -23.00 25.60
N VAL A 22 45.24 -23.55 25.13
CA VAL A 22 44.08 -23.86 25.96
C VAL A 22 44.35 -25.15 26.72
N LEU A 23 44.83 -25.01 27.95
CA LEU A 23 44.78 -26.05 28.97
C LEU A 23 43.33 -26.23 29.41
N LYS A 24 42.75 -27.40 29.13
CA LYS A 24 41.46 -27.83 29.67
C LYS A 24 41.60 -28.07 31.18
N PRO A 25 40.78 -27.46 32.06
CA PRO A 25 40.59 -27.98 33.40
C PRO A 25 39.61 -29.15 33.33
N ALA A 26 40.07 -30.33 33.70
CA ALA A 26 39.21 -31.45 34.05
C ALA A 26 38.55 -31.13 35.40
N LEU A 27 37.23 -30.88 35.40
CA LEU A 27 36.44 -30.81 36.63
C LEU A 27 35.63 -32.09 36.76
N SER A 28 36.09 -32.92 37.70
CA SER A 28 35.36 -34.02 38.32
C SER A 28 34.20 -33.44 39.14
N CYS A 29 32.96 -33.82 38.83
CA CYS A 29 31.81 -33.55 39.68
C CYS A 29 31.13 -34.88 40.03
N TYR A 30 31.44 -35.36 41.24
CA TYR A 30 30.57 -36.23 42.03
C TYR A 30 29.38 -35.40 42.50
N VAL A 31 28.15 -35.74 42.10
CA VAL A 31 26.95 -35.31 42.83
C VAL A 31 25.93 -36.43 42.84
N ASN A 32 25.51 -36.74 44.07
CA ASN A 32 24.53 -37.73 44.46
C ASN A 32 23.15 -37.51 43.81
N SER A 33 22.53 -38.65 43.53
CA SER A 33 21.15 -38.84 43.08
C SER A 33 20.12 -38.21 44.01
N LEU A 34 19.26 -37.34 43.48
CA LEU A 34 17.93 -37.08 44.02
C LEU A 34 16.90 -37.08 42.88
N PHE A 35 15.88 -37.91 43.07
CA PHE A 35 14.89 -38.37 42.10
C PHE A 35 14.07 -37.23 41.46
N ILE A 36 14.15 -37.10 40.14
CA ILE A 36 13.13 -36.44 39.31
C ILE A 36 12.38 -37.55 38.58
N LYS A 37 11.07 -37.68 38.82
CA LYS A 37 10.17 -38.63 38.16
C LYS A 37 10.19 -38.39 36.64
N SER A 38 10.86 -39.26 35.90
CA SER A 38 10.87 -39.22 34.43
C SER A 38 9.52 -39.69 33.89
N VAL A 39 8.79 -38.82 33.19
CA VAL A 39 7.74 -39.28 32.27
C VAL A 39 8.43 -39.71 30.99
N ALA A 40 8.80 -40.99 30.93
CA ALA A 40 9.40 -41.58 29.74
C ALA A 40 8.34 -41.68 28.62
N GLN A 41 8.31 -40.69 27.72
CA GLN A 41 7.62 -40.84 26.44
C GLN A 41 8.53 -41.64 25.51
N SER A 42 8.12 -42.86 25.17
CA SER A 42 8.87 -43.78 24.33
C SER A 42 9.23 -43.14 22.98
N ARG A 43 10.53 -42.95 22.72
CA ARG A 43 11.05 -42.48 21.42
C ARG A 43 10.64 -43.47 20.33
N MET A 44 9.93 -42.99 19.31
CA MET A 44 9.54 -43.85 18.20
C MET A 44 10.77 -44.24 17.38
N PHE A 45 11.16 -45.51 17.43
CA PHE A 45 12.26 -46.04 16.64
C PHE A 45 11.90 -46.08 15.15
N CYS A 46 12.74 -45.45 14.33
CA CYS A 46 12.64 -45.51 12.88
C CYS A 46 13.33 -46.79 12.40
N LYS A 47 12.60 -47.73 11.79
CA LYS A 47 13.23 -48.74 10.93
C LYS A 47 13.95 -47.96 9.82
N HIS A 48 15.23 -48.26 9.57
CA HIS A 48 15.97 -47.75 8.43
C HIS A 48 15.18 -48.13 7.16
N VAL A 49 14.40 -47.18 6.65
CA VAL A 49 13.92 -47.19 5.28
C VAL A 49 14.97 -46.35 4.57
N ASP A 50 15.65 -46.91 3.57
CA ASP A 50 16.55 -46.15 2.72
C ASP A 50 15.75 -44.99 2.11
N ILE A 51 15.93 -43.80 2.68
CA ILE A 51 15.23 -42.60 2.28
C ILE A 51 15.99 -42.05 1.09
N VAL A 52 15.45 -42.29 -0.10
CA VAL A 52 15.85 -41.57 -1.31
C VAL A 52 15.66 -40.07 -1.02
N ASP A 53 16.77 -39.33 -1.01
CA ASP A 53 16.81 -37.88 -0.82
C ASP A 53 15.92 -37.19 -1.88
N HIS A 54 14.83 -36.56 -1.43
CA HIS A 54 13.72 -36.13 -2.31
C HIS A 54 13.92 -34.71 -2.88
N THR A 55 15.14 -34.43 -3.31
CA THR A 55 15.40 -33.35 -4.28
C THR A 55 15.12 -33.80 -5.73
N CYS A 56 14.28 -34.82 -5.92
CA CYS A 56 13.89 -35.31 -7.24
C CYS A 56 13.27 -34.20 -8.08
N LYS A 57 13.98 -33.80 -9.15
CA LYS A 57 13.39 -33.03 -10.24
C LYS A 57 12.33 -33.89 -10.88
N ILE A 58 11.06 -33.54 -10.67
CA ILE A 58 9.92 -34.25 -11.24
C ILE A 58 9.88 -33.92 -12.73
N SER A 59 10.13 -34.91 -13.58
CA SER A 59 10.20 -34.72 -15.03
C SER A 59 8.90 -35.14 -15.72
N ASN A 60 8.11 -36.03 -15.11
CA ASN A 60 6.82 -36.49 -15.61
C ASN A 60 5.82 -36.80 -14.47
N TYR A 61 4.56 -37.01 -14.85
CA TYR A 61 3.45 -37.24 -13.90
C TYR A 61 3.54 -38.59 -13.17
N ASP A 62 4.14 -39.61 -13.79
CA ASP A 62 4.30 -40.94 -13.19
C ASP A 62 5.34 -40.92 -12.06
N GLU A 63 6.44 -40.18 -12.23
CA GLU A 63 7.43 -39.93 -11.16
C GLU A 63 6.81 -39.20 -9.95
N TYR A 64 5.88 -38.27 -10.21
CA TYR A 64 5.13 -37.60 -9.14
C TYR A 64 4.27 -38.60 -8.35
N LEU A 65 3.56 -39.49 -9.04
CA LEU A 65 2.69 -40.48 -8.40
C LEU A 65 3.47 -41.54 -7.62
N MET A 66 4.59 -42.01 -8.16
CA MET A 66 5.35 -43.12 -7.60
C MET A 66 6.31 -42.68 -6.48
N ASN A 67 6.93 -41.50 -6.61
CA ASN A 67 7.98 -41.07 -5.66
C ASN A 67 7.50 -39.95 -4.74
N TYR A 68 6.88 -38.90 -5.28
CA TYR A 68 6.61 -37.68 -4.53
C TYR A 68 5.33 -37.76 -3.67
N LYS A 69 4.24 -38.33 -4.21
CA LYS A 69 2.95 -38.47 -3.52
C LYS A 69 3.04 -39.34 -2.25
N PRO A 70 3.77 -40.48 -2.23
CA PRO A 70 3.98 -41.25 -1.00
C PRO A 70 4.76 -40.47 0.06
N ILE A 71 5.80 -39.73 -0.32
CA ILE A 71 6.62 -38.93 0.60
C ILE A 71 5.78 -37.83 1.26
N GLN A 72 4.96 -37.11 0.47
CA GLN A 72 4.04 -36.13 1.03
C GLN A 72 3.01 -36.76 1.98
N ARG A 73 2.52 -37.96 1.67
CA ARG A 73 1.61 -38.69 2.57
C ARG A 73 2.30 -39.08 3.88
N ILE A 74 3.53 -39.58 3.83
CA ILE A 74 4.33 -39.94 5.01
C ILE A 74 4.59 -38.71 5.87
N LEU A 75 4.99 -37.58 5.27
CA LEU A 75 5.18 -36.31 5.96
C LEU A 75 3.91 -35.89 6.70
N LYS A 76 2.78 -35.81 5.99
CA LYS A 76 1.49 -35.40 6.58
C LYS A 76 1.08 -36.32 7.72
N ASN A 77 1.21 -37.64 7.56
CA ASN A 77 0.90 -38.60 8.61
C ASN A 77 1.81 -38.42 9.84
N THR A 78 3.10 -38.19 9.61
CA THR A 78 4.08 -37.95 10.69
C THR A 78 3.73 -36.67 11.46
N LEU A 79 3.33 -35.60 10.77
CA LEU A 79 2.93 -34.36 11.43
C LEU A 79 1.62 -34.53 12.21
N VAL A 80 0.63 -35.28 11.69
CA VAL A 80 -0.60 -35.62 12.43
C VAL A 80 -0.25 -36.39 13.71
N GLU A 81 0.65 -37.37 13.62
CA GLU A 81 1.10 -38.21 14.72
C GLU A 81 1.76 -37.39 15.84
N ILE A 82 2.72 -36.53 15.51
CA ILE A 82 3.46 -35.77 16.53
C ILE A 82 2.73 -34.51 17.01
N LEU A 83 2.04 -33.79 16.12
CA LEU A 83 1.36 -32.53 16.46
C LEU A 83 -0.08 -32.73 16.96
N GLY A 84 -0.72 -33.87 16.67
CA GLY A 84 -2.08 -34.17 17.15
C GLY A 84 -3.16 -33.20 16.66
N ILE A 85 -2.93 -32.55 15.52
CA ILE A 85 -3.87 -31.58 14.90
C ILE A 85 -4.55 -32.19 13.67
N SER A 86 -5.61 -31.53 13.19
CA SER A 86 -6.45 -32.08 12.14
C SER A 86 -5.70 -32.18 10.80
N ARG A 87 -6.12 -33.12 9.95
CA ARG A 87 -5.53 -33.31 8.62
C ARG A 87 -5.67 -32.08 7.72
N MET A 88 -6.72 -31.28 7.92
CA MET A 88 -6.94 -30.03 7.19
C MET A 88 -5.90 -28.96 7.58
N GLU A 89 -5.65 -28.79 8.89
CA GLU A 89 -4.63 -27.86 9.39
C GLU A 89 -3.23 -28.28 8.95
N ILE A 90 -2.93 -29.59 8.94
CA ILE A 90 -1.66 -30.10 8.41
C ILE A 90 -1.49 -29.81 6.91
N ASN A 91 -2.56 -29.91 6.12
CA ASN A 91 -2.47 -29.54 4.70
C ASN A 91 -2.09 -28.06 4.55
N LYS A 92 -2.73 -27.18 5.33
CA LYS A 92 -2.41 -25.75 5.36
C LYS A 92 -0.97 -25.50 5.79
N ILE A 93 -0.50 -26.15 6.86
CA ILE A 93 0.89 -26.03 7.34
C ILE A 93 1.91 -26.45 6.27
N VAL A 94 1.65 -27.55 5.54
CA VAL A 94 2.55 -28.05 4.50
C VAL A 94 2.55 -27.14 3.25
N GLU A 95 1.47 -26.37 3.03
CA GLU A 95 1.40 -25.32 2.02
C GLU A 95 2.16 -24.07 2.47
N ASP A 96 1.93 -23.60 3.70
CA ASP A 96 2.57 -22.41 4.28
C ASP A 96 4.08 -22.59 4.50
N TYR A 97 4.54 -23.82 4.80
CA TYR A 97 5.93 -24.16 5.08
C TYR A 97 6.47 -25.25 4.13
N PRO A 98 6.74 -24.91 2.85
CA PRO A 98 7.18 -25.89 1.86
C PRO A 98 8.55 -26.52 2.17
N GLN A 99 9.36 -25.87 3.02
CA GLN A 99 10.65 -26.36 3.49
C GLN A 99 10.55 -27.74 4.17
N LEU A 100 9.42 -28.04 4.81
CA LEU A 100 9.17 -29.34 5.46
C LEU A 100 9.21 -30.50 4.46
N LYS A 101 8.85 -30.25 3.19
CA LYS A 101 8.86 -31.25 2.12
C LYS A 101 10.28 -31.70 1.74
N LYS A 102 11.30 -30.94 2.13
CA LYS A 102 12.72 -31.24 1.86
C LYS A 102 13.39 -32.03 2.97
N ARG A 103 12.66 -32.39 4.03
CA ARG A 103 13.23 -33.09 5.20
C ARG A 103 12.69 -34.50 5.29
N SER A 104 13.57 -35.42 5.65
CA SER A 104 13.20 -36.80 5.90
C SER A 104 12.32 -36.94 7.14
N ARG A 105 11.52 -38.01 7.21
CA ARG A 105 10.72 -38.35 8.40
C ARG A 105 11.59 -38.42 9.65
N ALA A 106 12.77 -39.04 9.57
CA ALA A 106 13.70 -39.17 10.68
C ALA A 106 14.17 -37.80 11.19
N ASN A 107 14.51 -36.87 10.29
CA ASN A 107 14.91 -35.50 10.67
C ASN A 107 13.78 -34.77 11.40
N ILE A 108 12.53 -34.86 10.90
CA ILE A 108 11.37 -34.22 11.54
C ILE A 108 11.09 -34.79 12.92
N LEU A 109 11.13 -36.12 13.06
CA LEU A 109 10.92 -36.78 14.35
C LEU A 109 12.03 -36.41 15.34
N ASN A 110 13.29 -36.48 14.94
CA ASN A 110 14.42 -36.10 15.80
C ASN A 110 14.32 -34.63 16.21
N ASN A 111 13.97 -33.72 15.29
CA ASN A 111 13.75 -32.31 15.64
C ASN A 111 12.62 -32.16 16.65
N TYR A 112 11.47 -32.82 16.44
CA TYR A 112 10.36 -32.76 17.40
C TYR A 112 10.79 -33.21 18.80
N TYR A 113 11.45 -34.37 18.92
CA TYR A 113 11.89 -34.87 20.23
C TYR A 113 12.98 -34.00 20.84
N ASN A 114 13.95 -33.51 20.05
CA ASN A 114 14.97 -32.59 20.54
C ASN A 114 14.36 -31.28 21.09
N LEU A 115 13.29 -30.76 20.47
CA LEU A 115 12.58 -29.58 20.95
C LEU A 115 11.87 -29.88 22.30
N ILE A 116 11.21 -31.03 22.41
CA ILE A 116 10.55 -31.46 23.67
C ILE A 116 11.57 -31.70 24.79
N GLU A 117 12.69 -32.38 24.49
CA GLU A 117 13.80 -32.61 25.43
C GLU A 117 14.44 -31.30 25.90
N ALA A 118 14.48 -30.29 25.04
CA ALA A 118 14.88 -28.93 25.41
C ALA A 118 13.80 -28.15 26.20
N GLY A 119 12.69 -28.78 26.59
CA GLY A 119 11.64 -28.17 27.42
C GLY A 119 10.62 -27.32 26.65
N MET A 120 10.60 -27.37 25.30
CA MET A 120 9.54 -26.69 24.55
C MET A 120 8.21 -27.43 24.64
N GLN A 121 7.15 -26.65 24.77
CA GLN A 121 5.78 -27.14 24.78
C GLN A 121 5.30 -27.46 23.36
N LYS A 122 4.45 -28.49 23.26
CA LYS A 122 3.84 -28.90 21.99
C LYS A 122 3.07 -27.77 21.30
N SER A 123 2.35 -26.94 22.07
CA SER A 123 1.64 -25.74 21.57
C SER A 123 2.59 -24.75 20.90
N THR A 124 3.75 -24.50 21.51
CA THR A 124 4.81 -23.63 20.96
C THR A 124 5.35 -24.17 19.63
N ILE A 125 5.56 -25.48 19.54
CA ILE A 125 6.01 -26.15 18.31
C ILE A 125 4.95 -26.04 17.20
N ILE A 126 3.66 -26.23 17.54
CA ILE A 126 2.55 -26.06 16.58
C ILE A 126 2.51 -24.64 16.01
N ASN A 127 2.75 -23.63 16.83
CA ASN A 127 2.79 -22.23 16.38
C ASN A 127 4.06 -21.91 15.57
N ASN A 128 5.10 -22.74 15.66
CA ASN A 128 6.43 -22.52 15.05
C ASN A 128 6.92 -23.75 14.28
N VAL A 129 6.06 -24.33 13.42
CA VAL A 129 6.35 -25.60 12.71
C VAL A 129 7.62 -25.53 11.85
N TRP A 130 8.02 -24.33 11.43
CA TRP A 130 9.28 -24.10 10.70
C TRP A 130 10.52 -24.62 11.45
N LEU A 131 10.47 -24.77 12.78
CA LEU A 131 11.54 -25.38 13.58
C LEU A 131 11.81 -26.84 13.16
N LEU A 132 10.76 -27.59 12.80
CA LEU A 132 10.89 -28.99 12.37
C LEU A 132 11.64 -29.12 11.04
N ALA A 133 11.73 -28.04 10.26
CA ALA A 133 12.45 -28.01 8.99
C ALA A 133 13.97 -27.76 9.11
N HIS A 134 14.50 -27.57 10.32
CA HIS A 134 15.95 -27.41 10.53
C HIS A 134 16.73 -28.70 10.23
N GLU A 135 18.02 -28.56 9.92
CA GLU A 135 18.94 -29.70 9.99
C GLU A 135 19.14 -30.07 11.45
N ASN A 136 19.13 -31.38 11.74
CA ASN A 136 19.09 -31.88 13.10
C ASN A 136 20.29 -31.43 13.96
N ASN A 137 21.50 -31.53 13.43
CA ASN A 137 22.72 -31.06 14.09
C ASN A 137 22.67 -29.55 14.39
N LYS A 138 22.31 -28.74 13.40
CA LYS A 138 22.20 -27.27 13.56
C LYS A 138 21.15 -26.88 14.60
N LEU A 139 20.04 -27.62 14.69
CA LEU A 139 19.03 -27.35 15.71
C LEU A 139 19.57 -27.67 17.12
N ILE A 140 20.26 -28.80 17.28
CA ILE A 140 20.89 -29.18 18.55
C ILE A 140 21.89 -28.11 18.99
N ASP A 141 22.79 -27.69 18.10
CA ASP A 141 23.81 -26.66 18.40
C ASP A 141 23.17 -25.33 18.86
N LYS A 142 22.02 -24.96 18.28
CA LYS A 142 21.26 -23.77 18.68
C LYS A 142 20.61 -23.94 20.05
N LEU A 143 20.00 -25.10 20.31
CA LEU A 143 19.36 -25.39 21.59
C LEU A 143 20.38 -25.45 22.73
N ASP A 144 21.54 -26.07 22.48
CA ASP A 144 22.64 -26.12 23.44
C ASP A 144 23.20 -24.74 23.74
N CYS A 145 23.25 -23.86 22.73
CA CYS A 145 23.63 -22.46 22.92
C CYS A 145 22.63 -21.72 23.85
N LEU A 146 21.33 -21.94 23.69
CA LEU A 146 20.30 -21.31 24.53
C LEU A 146 20.26 -21.84 25.96
N LYS A 147 20.61 -23.11 26.20
CA LYS A 147 20.64 -23.72 27.55
C LYS A 147 21.47 -22.92 28.55
N VAL A 148 22.51 -22.24 28.08
CA VAL A 148 23.41 -21.40 28.90
C VAL A 148 22.67 -20.26 29.63
N LEU A 149 21.55 -19.79 29.08
CA LEU A 149 20.78 -18.68 29.66
C LEU A 149 19.89 -19.10 30.84
N ASN A 150 19.62 -20.40 31.01
CA ASN A 150 18.68 -20.93 32.02
C ASN A 150 17.31 -20.23 32.00
N MET A 151 16.80 -19.93 30.81
CA MET A 151 15.49 -19.29 30.58
C MET A 151 14.50 -20.28 29.97
N ASP A 152 13.20 -19.92 29.99
CA ASP A 152 12.17 -20.69 29.30
C ASP A 152 12.38 -20.65 27.78
N ASN A 153 12.79 -21.79 27.21
CA ASN A 153 13.02 -21.96 25.77
C ASN A 153 11.76 -21.68 24.92
N ASN A 154 10.56 -21.76 25.49
CA ASN A 154 9.33 -21.38 24.78
C ASN A 154 9.30 -19.88 24.42
N GLN A 155 9.94 -19.04 25.23
CA GLN A 155 10.01 -17.60 25.00
C GLN A 155 11.15 -17.21 24.04
N LEU A 156 12.19 -18.04 23.94
CA LEU A 156 13.38 -17.76 23.12
C LEU A 156 13.26 -18.22 21.66
N VAL A 157 12.13 -18.83 21.27
CA VAL A 157 11.88 -19.33 19.91
C VAL A 157 12.22 -18.33 18.80
N PRO A 158 11.92 -17.02 18.90
CA PRO A 158 12.28 -16.09 17.84
C PRO A 158 13.79 -16.07 17.55
N TRP A 159 14.66 -16.29 18.54
CA TRP A 159 16.11 -16.33 18.33
C TRP A 159 16.59 -17.56 17.58
N LEU A 160 15.80 -18.64 17.51
CA LEU A 160 16.15 -19.83 16.72
C LEU A 160 16.16 -19.56 15.21
N CYS A 161 15.66 -18.39 14.75
CA CYS A 161 15.80 -17.98 13.35
C CYS A 161 17.20 -17.41 13.00
N LEU A 162 17.98 -16.99 14.01
CA LEU A 162 19.32 -16.43 13.83
C LEU A 162 20.32 -17.48 13.33
N THR A 163 21.43 -17.05 12.76
CA THR A 163 22.57 -17.95 12.51
C THR A 163 23.20 -18.40 13.84
N GLN A 164 24.00 -19.47 13.82
CA GLN A 164 24.66 -19.97 15.03
C GLN A 164 25.58 -18.89 15.66
N GLU A 165 26.30 -18.14 14.83
CA GLU A 165 27.20 -17.07 15.27
C GLU A 165 26.43 -15.90 15.90
N GLU A 166 25.35 -15.45 15.26
CA GLU A 166 24.49 -14.40 15.81
C GLU A 166 23.85 -14.82 17.13
N LEU A 167 23.38 -16.06 17.23
CA LEU A 167 22.80 -16.60 18.45
C LEU A 167 23.82 -16.64 19.59
N ALA A 168 25.03 -17.13 19.32
CA ALA A 168 26.11 -17.16 20.31
C ALA A 168 26.45 -15.75 20.81
N ASN A 169 26.52 -14.77 19.89
CA ASN A 169 26.71 -13.37 20.25
C ASN A 169 25.55 -12.83 21.11
N TYR A 170 24.30 -13.16 20.79
CA TYR A 170 23.14 -12.73 21.57
C TYR A 170 23.15 -13.32 22.99
N VAL A 171 23.49 -14.60 23.14
CA VAL A 171 23.67 -15.24 24.44
C VAL A 171 24.75 -14.52 25.25
N LEU A 172 25.90 -14.25 24.64
CA LEU A 172 26.99 -13.49 25.27
C LEU A 172 26.53 -12.09 25.72
N TYR A 173 25.90 -11.32 24.82
CA TYR A 173 25.39 -9.97 25.13
C TYR A 173 24.29 -9.98 26.20
N THR A 174 23.59 -11.10 26.38
CA THR A 174 22.52 -11.22 27.39
C THR A 174 23.09 -11.34 28.81
N GLN A 175 24.30 -11.89 28.92
CA GLN A 175 25.01 -12.07 30.19
C GLN A 175 25.96 -10.89 30.49
N GLN A 176 26.42 -10.17 29.47
CA GLN A 176 27.28 -8.99 29.62
C GLN A 176 26.54 -7.78 30.19
N ASP A 177 27.28 -6.90 30.87
CA ASP A 177 26.81 -5.63 31.45
C ASP A 177 25.69 -5.78 32.50
N MET A 178 25.56 -6.97 33.12
CA MET A 178 24.49 -7.27 34.08
C MET A 178 24.96 -7.38 35.54
N ASP A 179 26.25 -7.17 35.85
CA ASP A 179 26.79 -7.33 37.22
C ASP A 179 26.10 -6.45 38.27
N SER A 180 25.49 -5.34 37.86
CA SER A 180 24.74 -4.42 38.72
C SER A 180 23.24 -4.74 38.83
N TYR A 181 22.78 -5.82 38.20
CA TYR A 181 21.35 -6.16 38.07
C TYR A 181 21.10 -7.61 38.51
N THR A 182 19.95 -7.86 39.14
CA THR A 182 19.56 -9.21 39.62
C THR A 182 19.17 -10.17 38.49
N TYR A 183 18.83 -9.63 37.32
CA TYR A 183 18.26 -10.36 36.18
C TYR A 183 19.23 -10.36 35.01
N ASN A 184 19.04 -11.27 34.06
CA ASN A 184 19.73 -11.14 32.77
C ASN A 184 19.15 -9.98 31.95
N ARG A 185 19.85 -9.58 30.89
CA ARG A 185 19.49 -8.42 30.05
C ARG A 185 18.05 -8.49 29.53
N MET A 186 17.63 -9.67 29.08
CA MET A 186 16.33 -9.85 28.43
C MET A 186 15.19 -9.77 29.43
N GLU A 187 15.36 -10.41 30.60
CA GLU A 187 14.42 -10.30 31.72
C GLU A 187 14.30 -8.85 32.20
N TYR A 188 15.43 -8.16 32.36
CA TYR A 188 15.45 -6.76 32.78
C TYR A 188 14.69 -5.84 31.81
N LEU A 189 15.04 -5.91 30.52
CA LEU A 189 14.41 -5.09 29.49
C LEU A 189 12.93 -5.46 29.27
N SER A 190 12.57 -6.74 29.40
CA SER A 190 11.20 -7.22 29.34
C SER A 190 10.35 -6.61 30.46
N HIS A 191 10.88 -6.57 31.68
CA HIS A 191 10.22 -5.91 32.81
C HIS A 191 10.12 -4.39 32.60
N LYS A 192 11.22 -3.73 32.20
CA LYS A 192 11.26 -2.27 31.99
C LYS A 192 10.32 -1.78 30.90
N LEU A 193 10.19 -2.54 29.80
CA LEU A 193 9.32 -2.23 28.67
C LEU A 193 7.93 -2.86 28.78
N GLU A 194 7.63 -3.54 29.89
CA GLU A 194 6.34 -4.18 30.18
C GLU A 194 5.84 -5.07 29.01
N CYS A 195 6.73 -5.92 28.49
CA CYS A 195 6.42 -6.84 27.40
C CYS A 195 6.95 -8.24 27.68
N SER A 196 6.41 -9.26 27.00
CA SER A 196 6.92 -10.62 27.16
C SER A 196 8.35 -10.75 26.59
N ILE A 197 9.14 -11.64 27.18
CA ILE A 197 10.48 -11.98 26.68
C ILE A 197 10.41 -12.41 25.22
N GLN A 198 9.40 -13.21 24.84
CA GLN A 198 9.17 -13.59 23.44
C GLN A 198 9.01 -12.38 22.53
N ARG A 199 8.20 -11.40 22.93
CA ARG A 199 8.01 -10.18 22.13
C ARG A 199 9.31 -9.40 22.01
N LEU A 200 10.10 -9.32 23.07
CA LEU A 200 11.41 -8.66 23.04
C LEU A 200 12.41 -9.43 22.14
N CYS A 201 12.38 -10.76 22.15
CA CYS A 201 13.16 -11.60 21.23
C CYS A 201 12.80 -11.32 19.77
N GLU A 202 11.52 -11.21 19.41
CA GLU A 202 11.09 -10.82 18.06
C GLU A 202 11.63 -9.45 17.65
N VAL A 203 11.59 -8.48 18.57
CA VAL A 203 12.08 -7.13 18.33
C VAL A 203 13.60 -7.13 18.10
N THR A 204 14.36 -7.89 18.89
CA THR A 204 15.84 -7.95 18.81
C THR A 204 16.34 -8.70 17.58
N VAL A 205 15.59 -9.66 17.04
CA VAL A 205 15.91 -10.29 15.74
C VAL A 205 15.97 -9.25 14.62
N LEU A 206 14.97 -8.35 14.57
CA LEU A 206 14.91 -7.30 13.54
C LEU A 206 15.83 -6.11 13.84
N ASN A 207 16.27 -5.95 15.09
CA ASN A 207 16.98 -4.78 15.57
C ASN A 207 18.21 -5.17 16.40
N SER A 208 19.18 -5.83 15.76
CA SER A 208 20.37 -6.40 16.42
C SER A 208 21.23 -5.38 17.18
N PHE A 209 21.16 -4.10 16.80
CA PHE A 209 21.83 -3.03 17.53
C PHE A 209 21.37 -2.95 19.00
N LEU A 210 20.13 -3.35 19.31
CA LEU A 210 19.63 -3.34 20.68
C LEU A 210 20.42 -4.25 21.61
N MET A 211 21.00 -5.34 21.11
CA MET A 211 21.83 -6.23 21.93
C MET A 211 23.23 -5.65 22.17
N LYS A 212 23.68 -4.74 21.30
CA LYS A 212 25.04 -4.17 21.34
C LYS A 212 25.15 -2.89 22.16
N ILE A 213 24.04 -2.20 22.43
CA ILE A 213 24.04 -0.98 23.25
C ILE A 213 24.10 -1.39 24.73
N PRO A 214 24.92 -0.78 25.59
CA PRO A 214 24.91 -1.07 27.02
C PRO A 214 23.53 -0.83 27.66
N VAL A 215 23.09 -1.70 28.58
CA VAL A 215 21.76 -1.60 29.22
C VAL A 215 21.57 -0.25 29.92
N SER A 216 22.60 0.25 30.61
CA SER A 216 22.60 1.56 31.26
C SER A 216 22.34 2.72 30.29
N SER A 217 22.79 2.63 29.03
CA SER A 217 22.48 3.63 28.00
C SER A 217 21.05 3.51 27.51
N ILE A 218 20.52 2.29 27.40
CA ILE A 218 19.11 2.07 27.09
C ILE A 218 18.23 2.67 28.20
N ASP A 219 18.58 2.44 29.47
CA ASP A 219 17.84 2.97 30.62
C ASP A 219 17.75 4.50 30.60
N LYS A 220 18.88 5.19 30.40
CA LYS A 220 18.88 6.65 30.31
C LYS A 220 17.96 7.16 29.21
N LYS A 221 18.00 6.52 28.04
CA LYS A 221 17.14 6.88 26.89
C LYS A 221 15.67 6.59 27.17
N LEU A 222 15.35 5.44 27.78
CA LEU A 222 13.98 5.09 28.18
C LEU A 222 13.45 6.06 29.22
N ASN A 223 14.25 6.40 30.24
CA ASN A 223 13.86 7.38 31.26
C ASN A 223 13.53 8.74 30.65
N ILE A 224 14.32 9.23 29.68
CA ILE A 224 13.98 10.45 28.92
C ILE A 224 12.64 10.26 28.19
N LEU A 225 12.44 9.17 27.46
CA LEU A 225 11.20 8.93 26.72
C LEU A 225 9.97 8.88 27.65
N HIS A 226 10.09 8.30 28.84
CA HIS A 226 9.04 8.26 29.85
C HIS A 226 8.77 9.63 30.48
N GLU A 227 9.82 10.44 30.73
CA GLU A 227 9.69 11.83 31.20
C GLU A 227 8.77 12.65 30.28
N TYR A 228 8.81 12.39 28.97
CA TYR A 228 7.95 13.03 27.98
C TYR A 228 6.71 12.19 27.58
N ASN A 229 6.28 11.24 28.42
CA ASN A 229 5.07 10.43 28.25
C ASN A 229 5.01 9.59 26.95
N VAL A 230 6.16 9.15 26.42
CA VAL A 230 6.20 8.19 25.33
C VAL A 230 5.96 6.78 25.88
N SER A 231 4.91 6.12 25.38
CA SER A 231 4.49 4.81 25.89
C SER A 231 5.40 3.66 25.45
N ASN A 232 5.55 2.64 26.30
CA ASN A 232 6.29 1.41 25.99
C ASN A 232 5.86 0.76 24.68
N ASN A 233 4.55 0.74 24.39
CA ASN A 233 4.02 0.21 23.13
C ASN A 233 4.49 1.02 21.90
N ASP A 234 4.55 2.35 22.00
CA ASP A 234 5.06 3.21 20.93
C ASP A 234 6.58 3.01 20.73
N ILE A 235 7.33 2.77 21.82
CA ILE A 235 8.77 2.47 21.80
C ILE A 235 9.04 1.10 21.16
N LEU A 236 8.35 0.05 21.59
CA LEU A 236 8.50 -1.31 21.05
C LEU A 236 8.15 -1.41 19.56
N LYS A 237 7.24 -0.55 19.07
CA LYS A 237 6.92 -0.43 17.64
C LYS A 237 8.00 0.29 16.84
N ASP A 238 8.82 1.13 17.48
CA ASP A 238 9.84 1.95 16.82
C ASP A 238 11.11 2.08 17.69
N VAL A 239 11.74 0.93 17.96
CA VAL A 239 12.93 0.85 18.83
C VAL A 239 14.15 1.58 18.27
N TRP A 240 14.13 1.96 16.99
CA TRP A 240 15.16 2.79 16.36
C TRP A 240 15.37 4.13 17.07
N VAL A 241 14.37 4.61 17.82
CA VAL A 241 14.51 5.78 18.68
C VAL A 241 15.68 5.64 19.67
N LEU A 242 15.97 4.42 20.14
CA LEU A 242 17.04 4.14 21.10
C LEU A 242 18.45 4.17 20.49
N ARG A 243 18.55 4.27 19.16
CA ARG A 243 19.84 4.43 18.47
C ARG A 243 20.41 5.85 18.61
N TYR A 244 19.55 6.84 18.88
CA TYR A 244 19.95 8.23 18.99
C TYR A 244 20.56 8.53 20.36
N SER A 245 21.37 9.59 20.45
CA SER A 245 21.94 10.05 21.71
C SER A 245 20.88 10.63 22.64
N GLU A 246 21.15 10.60 23.94
CA GLU A 246 20.27 11.16 24.99
C GLU A 246 19.93 12.64 24.70
N ASN A 247 20.94 13.45 24.35
CA ASN A 247 20.75 14.85 23.99
C ASN A 247 19.86 15.04 22.76
N HIS A 248 20.00 14.19 21.74
CA HIS A 248 19.14 14.24 20.56
C HIS A 248 17.70 13.93 20.92
N ILE A 249 17.46 12.84 21.66
CA ILE A 249 16.11 12.45 22.09
C ILE A 249 15.47 13.58 22.90
N ARG A 250 16.19 14.10 23.90
CA ARG A 250 15.71 15.20 24.75
C ARG A 250 15.39 16.45 23.95
N HIS A 251 16.30 16.90 23.09
CA HIS A 251 16.08 18.07 22.24
C HIS A 251 14.82 17.92 21.36
N ARG A 252 14.60 16.73 20.77
CA ARG A 252 13.41 16.48 19.95
C ARG A 252 12.13 16.45 20.75
N CYS A 253 12.16 15.92 21.97
CA CYS A 253 11.02 15.94 22.87
C CYS A 253 10.66 17.36 23.32
N GLU A 254 11.65 18.20 23.65
CA GLU A 254 11.41 19.60 24.05
C GLU A 254 10.73 20.41 22.93
N LEU A 255 11.19 20.27 21.68
CA LEU A 255 10.54 20.91 20.53
C LEU A 255 9.05 20.57 20.39
N TYR A 256 8.64 19.37 20.83
CA TYR A 256 7.24 18.96 20.85
C TYR A 256 6.51 19.46 22.09
N LYS A 257 7.16 19.49 23.25
CA LYS A 257 6.56 19.96 24.51
C LYS A 257 6.12 21.42 24.41
N ASP A 258 6.92 22.26 23.76
CA ASP A 258 6.61 23.68 23.51
C ASP A 258 5.34 23.88 22.65
N THR A 259 4.80 22.81 22.06
CA THR A 259 3.52 22.86 21.35
C THR A 259 2.32 22.62 22.25
N GLY A 260 2.45 22.18 23.50
CA GLY A 260 1.40 22.22 24.53
C GLY A 260 0.27 21.18 24.50
N GLN A 261 0.25 20.20 23.58
CA GLN A 261 -0.82 19.16 23.53
C GLN A 261 -0.56 18.03 22.51
N LEU A 262 0.52 18.07 21.74
CA LEU A 262 0.81 17.03 20.76
C LEU A 262 1.52 15.85 21.45
N LYS A 263 0.84 14.67 21.49
CA LYS A 263 1.49 13.44 21.97
C LYS A 263 2.76 13.19 21.14
N ILE A 264 3.91 13.11 21.83
CA ILE A 264 5.19 12.82 21.18
C ILE A 264 5.11 11.42 20.55
N LYS A 265 5.49 11.36 19.27
CA LYS A 265 5.57 10.11 18.51
C LYS A 265 7.03 9.76 18.29
N THR A 266 7.36 8.48 18.35
CA THR A 266 8.72 7.97 18.17
C THR A 266 9.33 8.32 16.80
N TRP A 267 8.53 8.31 15.73
CA TRP A 267 8.98 8.77 14.41
C TRP A 267 9.47 10.22 14.40
N ALA A 268 8.90 11.07 15.25
CA ALA A 268 9.24 12.49 15.29
C ALA A 268 10.66 12.70 15.81
N ILE A 269 11.09 11.86 16.75
CA ILE A 269 12.45 11.90 17.29
C ILE A 269 13.48 11.55 16.21
N ARG A 270 13.12 10.67 15.27
CA ARG A 270 14.05 10.21 14.22
C ARG A 270 14.11 11.13 13.00
N CYS A 271 13.05 11.88 12.74
CA CYS A 271 12.90 12.59 11.47
C CYS A 271 13.76 13.88 11.40
N PRO A 272 14.05 14.39 10.20
CA PRO A 272 14.71 15.68 10.01
C PRO A 272 13.92 16.84 10.65
N LEU A 273 14.61 17.88 11.14
CA LEU A 273 13.97 19.03 11.82
C LEU A 273 12.85 19.67 10.98
N LYS A 274 13.04 19.79 9.65
CA LYS A 274 12.01 20.31 8.73
C LYS A 274 10.66 19.57 8.81
N VAL A 275 10.69 18.26 9.09
CA VAL A 275 9.48 17.44 9.21
C VAL A 275 8.77 17.75 10.53
N ILE A 276 9.53 17.90 11.61
CA ILE A 276 9.00 18.34 12.91
C ILE A 276 8.40 19.74 12.79
N SER A 277 9.13 20.71 12.23
CA SER A 277 8.63 22.08 12.07
C SER A 277 7.31 22.14 11.31
N ARG A 278 7.17 21.35 10.23
CA ARG A 278 5.90 21.23 9.48
C ARG A 278 4.78 20.63 10.33
N ALA A 279 5.05 19.57 11.10
CA ALA A 279 4.07 18.96 11.98
C ALA A 279 3.62 19.92 13.09
N ILE A 280 4.55 20.66 13.69
CA ILE A 280 4.29 21.70 14.68
C ILE A 280 3.43 22.82 14.08
N GLN A 281 3.82 23.36 12.92
CA GLN A 281 3.08 24.42 12.24
C GLN A 281 1.65 23.97 11.91
N LYS A 282 1.50 22.75 11.40
CA LYS A 282 0.20 22.16 11.10
C LYS A 282 -0.67 22.07 12.36
N ASN A 283 -0.13 21.57 13.46
CA ASN A 283 -0.88 21.46 14.71
C ASN A 283 -1.26 22.83 15.29
N LYS A 284 -0.38 23.84 15.17
CA LYS A 284 -0.69 25.23 15.56
C LYS A 284 -1.90 25.77 14.79
N VAL A 285 -1.93 25.58 13.47
CA VAL A 285 -3.05 26.03 12.62
C VAL A 285 -4.34 25.29 12.98
N GLU A 286 -4.28 23.96 13.13
CA GLU A 286 -5.45 23.18 13.52
C GLU A 286 -6.04 23.65 14.86
N ARG A 287 -5.19 23.97 15.84
CA ARG A 287 -5.66 24.49 17.13
C ARG A 287 -6.24 25.89 17.05
N SER A 288 -5.61 26.79 16.30
CA SER A 288 -6.18 28.12 16.13
C SER A 288 -7.58 28.06 15.48
N LEU A 289 -7.80 27.11 14.57
CA LEU A 289 -9.11 26.91 13.93
C LEU A 289 -10.13 26.24 14.86
N MET A 290 -9.67 25.34 15.75
CA MET A 290 -10.50 24.60 16.70
C MET A 290 -10.68 25.31 18.05
N GLN A 291 -10.11 26.48 18.29
CA GLN A 291 -10.07 27.10 19.63
C GLN A 291 -11.47 27.37 20.22
N GLN A 292 -12.47 27.58 19.35
CA GLN A 292 -13.86 27.87 19.71
C GLN A 292 -14.83 26.76 19.35
N CYS A 293 -14.34 25.59 18.94
CA CYS A 293 -15.19 24.48 18.53
C CYS A 293 -14.74 23.19 19.21
N GLU A 294 -15.67 22.44 19.77
CA GLU A 294 -15.39 21.16 20.41
C GLU A 294 -15.01 20.09 19.39
N ASN A 295 -15.63 20.13 18.21
CA ASN A 295 -15.45 19.13 17.17
C ASN A 295 -15.54 19.70 15.75
N VAL A 296 -15.12 18.89 14.76
CA VAL A 296 -15.09 19.29 13.34
C VAL A 296 -16.50 19.58 12.79
N SER A 297 -17.55 18.96 13.34
CA SER A 297 -18.93 19.20 12.92
C SER A 297 -19.36 20.62 13.28
N GLU A 298 -19.16 21.01 14.53
CA GLU A 298 -19.43 22.37 15.01
C GLU A 298 -18.63 23.42 14.23
N TYR A 299 -17.35 23.14 13.97
CA TYR A 299 -16.54 24.02 13.12
C TYR A 299 -17.13 24.20 11.72
N LEU A 300 -17.59 23.12 11.08
CA LEU A 300 -18.19 23.18 9.75
C LEU A 300 -19.54 23.90 9.75
N GLN A 301 -20.38 23.71 10.78
CA GLN A 301 -21.65 24.44 10.95
C GLN A 301 -21.37 25.95 11.00
N ASN A 302 -20.44 26.36 11.86
CA ASN A 302 -20.06 27.76 12.03
C ASN A 302 -19.43 28.34 10.75
N LYS A 303 -18.52 27.61 10.11
CA LYS A 303 -17.79 28.07 8.92
C LYS A 303 -18.70 28.19 7.70
N LEU A 304 -19.60 27.24 7.50
CA LEU A 304 -20.53 27.24 6.36
C LEU A 304 -21.82 28.02 6.64
N LYS A 305 -22.06 28.41 7.90
CA LYS A 305 -23.31 29.06 8.35
C LYS A 305 -24.54 28.22 8.02
N VAL A 306 -24.48 26.94 8.35
CA VAL A 306 -25.56 25.97 8.11
C VAL A 306 -26.05 25.39 9.43
N ASP A 307 -27.32 25.02 9.47
CA ASP A 307 -27.90 24.31 10.60
C ASP A 307 -27.38 22.86 10.67
N GLU A 308 -27.60 22.25 11.84
CA GLU A 308 -27.17 20.89 12.12
C GLU A 308 -27.83 19.84 11.22
N GLU A 309 -29.12 19.99 10.89
CA GLU A 309 -29.86 19.02 10.08
C GLU A 309 -29.34 18.98 8.64
N THR A 310 -29.04 20.14 8.08
CA THR A 310 -28.45 20.30 6.75
C THR A 310 -27.07 19.65 6.67
N LEU A 311 -26.20 19.91 7.66
CA LEU A 311 -24.88 19.28 7.70
C LEU A 311 -24.98 17.77 7.90
N ASN A 312 -25.86 17.30 8.79
CA ASN A 312 -26.08 15.88 9.04
C ASN A 312 -26.59 15.15 7.79
N SER A 313 -27.43 15.80 7.00
CA SER A 313 -27.90 15.26 5.71
C SER A 313 -26.77 15.10 4.69
N ALA A 314 -25.83 16.05 4.63
CA ALA A 314 -24.63 15.94 3.80
C ALA A 314 -23.66 14.87 4.33
N ALA A 315 -23.48 14.80 5.65
CA ALA A 315 -22.62 13.84 6.32
C ALA A 315 -23.09 12.39 6.16
N LYS A 316 -24.41 12.13 6.12
CA LYS A 316 -24.97 10.81 5.79
C LYS A 316 -24.52 10.32 4.41
N LYS A 317 -24.45 11.23 3.42
CA LYS A 317 -23.96 10.90 2.08
C LYS A 317 -22.43 10.74 2.06
N MET A 318 -21.71 11.44 2.94
CA MET A 318 -20.25 11.47 2.92
C MET A 318 -19.62 11.63 4.32
N PRO A 319 -19.62 10.57 5.14
CA PRO A 319 -19.17 10.65 6.54
C PRO A 319 -17.66 10.91 6.68
N GLY A 320 -16.89 10.61 5.63
CA GLY A 320 -15.45 10.83 5.62
C GLY A 320 -15.04 12.30 5.67
N VAL A 321 -15.98 13.26 5.52
CA VAL A 321 -15.67 14.71 5.58
C VAL A 321 -15.07 15.11 6.94
N PHE A 322 -15.56 14.54 8.04
CA PHE A 322 -15.08 14.84 9.39
C PHE A 322 -13.66 14.32 9.67
N ARG A 323 -13.16 13.41 8.83
CA ARG A 323 -11.78 12.89 8.91
C ARG A 323 -10.80 13.73 8.09
N VAL A 324 -11.30 14.63 7.24
CA VAL A 324 -10.45 15.51 6.46
C VAL A 324 -9.78 16.51 7.40
N ASN A 325 -8.54 16.84 7.08
CA ASN A 325 -7.77 17.80 7.84
C ASN A 325 -8.48 19.17 7.90
N ILE A 326 -8.67 19.71 9.11
CA ILE A 326 -9.41 20.96 9.28
C ILE A 326 -8.76 22.16 8.59
N ALA A 327 -7.43 22.27 8.59
CA ALA A 327 -6.76 23.37 7.89
C ALA A 327 -7.00 23.30 6.37
N LYS A 328 -7.06 22.09 5.82
CA LYS A 328 -7.44 21.87 4.42
C LYS A 328 -8.90 22.24 4.17
N LEU A 329 -9.82 21.86 5.07
CA LEU A 329 -11.23 22.24 4.97
C LEU A 329 -11.38 23.76 4.98
N ASP A 330 -10.76 24.46 5.94
CA ASP A 330 -10.79 25.93 6.03
C ASP A 330 -10.32 26.58 4.73
N GLN A 331 -9.15 26.18 4.24
CA GLN A 331 -8.57 26.74 3.01
C GLN A 331 -9.46 26.48 1.79
N LEU A 332 -9.97 25.26 1.62
CA LEU A 332 -10.89 24.96 0.52
C LEU A 332 -12.18 25.76 0.61
N ILE A 333 -12.81 25.85 1.79
CA ILE A 333 -14.04 26.63 1.96
C ILE A 333 -13.80 28.10 1.63
N ASN A 334 -12.70 28.68 2.12
CA ASN A 334 -12.32 30.07 1.82
C ASN A 334 -12.14 30.29 0.31
N ILE A 335 -11.41 29.41 -0.38
CA ILE A 335 -11.21 29.49 -1.83
C ILE A 335 -12.55 29.41 -2.56
N LEU A 336 -13.44 28.50 -2.17
CA LEU A 336 -14.73 28.31 -2.84
C LEU A 336 -15.64 29.53 -2.62
N HIS A 337 -15.77 30.04 -1.38
CA HIS A 337 -16.55 31.24 -1.06
C HIS A 337 -16.01 32.49 -1.79
N GLN A 338 -14.68 32.67 -1.84
CA GLN A 338 -14.05 33.76 -2.60
C GLN A 338 -14.35 33.71 -4.11
N ASN A 339 -14.72 32.54 -4.63
CA ASN A 339 -15.09 32.33 -6.02
C ASN A 339 -16.61 32.30 -6.24
N GLY A 340 -17.40 32.74 -5.25
CA GLY A 340 -18.85 32.88 -5.35
C GLY A 340 -19.64 31.58 -5.18
N ILE A 341 -18.97 30.48 -4.81
CA ILE A 341 -19.62 29.19 -4.58
C ILE A 341 -20.27 29.21 -3.20
N THR A 342 -21.56 28.88 -3.11
CA THR A 342 -22.33 28.97 -1.86
C THR A 342 -22.11 27.75 -0.95
N SER A 343 -22.33 27.91 0.35
CA SER A 343 -22.22 26.80 1.33
C SER A 343 -23.11 25.60 0.99
N ASP A 344 -24.33 25.85 0.49
CA ASP A 344 -25.24 24.77 0.08
C ASP A 344 -24.69 24.01 -1.14
N GLU A 345 -24.12 24.72 -2.13
CA GLU A 345 -23.46 24.06 -3.26
C GLU A 345 -22.26 23.20 -2.81
N ILE A 346 -21.47 23.70 -1.85
CA ILE A 346 -20.34 22.97 -1.25
C ILE A 346 -20.83 21.67 -0.62
N LEU A 347 -21.92 21.71 0.16
CA LEU A 347 -22.46 20.53 0.83
C LEU A 347 -23.08 19.53 -0.16
N ARG A 348 -23.77 20.00 -1.20
CA ARG A 348 -24.28 19.13 -2.27
C ARG A 348 -23.14 18.41 -3.01
N HIS A 349 -21.98 19.06 -3.13
CA HIS A 349 -20.78 18.53 -3.80
C HIS A 349 -19.60 18.35 -2.84
N ALA A 350 -19.86 17.83 -1.63
CA ALA A 350 -18.86 17.72 -0.57
C ALA A 350 -17.60 16.92 -0.97
N ARG A 351 -17.69 16.09 -2.03
CA ARG A 351 -16.54 15.39 -2.64
C ARG A 351 -15.36 16.31 -2.97
N VAL A 352 -15.60 17.60 -3.18
CA VAL A 352 -14.55 18.62 -3.38
C VAL A 352 -13.48 18.58 -2.27
N PHE A 353 -13.83 18.25 -1.03
CA PHE A 353 -12.88 18.18 0.09
C PHE A 353 -11.81 17.10 -0.04
N TYR A 354 -12.02 16.11 -0.92
CA TYR A 354 -11.02 15.07 -1.20
C TYR A 354 -9.99 15.48 -2.25
N PHE A 355 -10.24 16.53 -3.02
CA PHE A 355 -9.29 17.02 -4.02
C PHE A 355 -8.13 17.79 -3.37
N ASN A 356 -6.98 17.86 -4.04
CA ASN A 356 -5.89 18.73 -3.60
C ASN A 356 -6.31 20.20 -3.76
N ILE A 357 -5.89 21.06 -2.83
CA ILE A 357 -6.17 22.50 -2.84
C ILE A 357 -5.65 23.12 -4.14
N GLU A 358 -4.40 22.81 -4.51
CA GLU A 358 -3.77 23.31 -5.73
C GLU A 358 -4.56 22.91 -6.98
N THR A 359 -5.07 21.68 -7.03
CA THR A 359 -5.89 21.22 -8.16
C THR A 359 -7.18 22.03 -8.27
N VAL A 360 -7.88 22.25 -7.16
CA VAL A 360 -9.12 23.04 -7.17
C VAL A 360 -8.83 24.47 -7.59
N GLN A 361 -7.78 25.08 -7.04
CA GLN A 361 -7.38 26.45 -7.35
C GLN A 361 -6.98 26.61 -8.83
N ASN A 362 -6.10 25.75 -9.35
CA ASN A 362 -5.68 25.77 -10.75
C ASN A 362 -6.88 25.63 -11.70
N ARG A 363 -7.84 24.75 -11.37
CA ARG A 363 -9.04 24.56 -12.19
C ARG A 363 -9.96 25.79 -12.17
N ILE A 364 -10.10 26.45 -11.03
CA ILE A 364 -10.83 27.72 -10.91
C ILE A 364 -10.17 28.80 -11.78
N GLU A 365 -8.84 28.92 -11.72
CA GLU A 365 -8.08 29.88 -12.52
C GLU A 365 -8.23 29.61 -14.03
N MET A 366 -8.18 28.33 -14.44
CA MET A 366 -8.44 27.94 -15.83
C MET A 366 -9.86 28.31 -16.27
N LEU A 367 -10.89 28.03 -15.46
CA LEU A 367 -12.26 28.40 -15.79
C LEU A 367 -12.42 29.93 -15.93
N LYS A 368 -11.84 30.69 -15.00
CA LYS A 368 -11.86 32.16 -15.03
C LYS A 368 -11.15 32.72 -16.26
N LYS A 369 -9.98 32.19 -16.62
CA LYS A 369 -9.24 32.58 -17.84
C LYS A 369 -10.09 32.41 -19.09
N GLU A 370 -10.93 31.38 -19.09
CA GLU A 370 -11.85 31.08 -20.19
C GLU A 370 -13.20 31.80 -20.11
N GLY A 371 -13.37 32.73 -19.16
CA GLY A 371 -14.61 33.48 -18.95
C GLY A 371 -15.76 32.62 -18.42
N LEU A 372 -15.45 31.45 -17.84
CA LEU A 372 -16.43 30.53 -17.26
C LEU A 372 -16.53 30.74 -15.75
N LEU A 373 -17.75 30.62 -15.23
CA LEU A 373 -17.98 30.63 -13.79
C LEU A 373 -17.54 29.30 -13.17
N PRO A 374 -16.79 29.34 -12.06
CA PRO A 374 -16.47 28.15 -11.27
C PRO A 374 -17.73 27.41 -10.82
N ASN A 375 -17.80 26.12 -11.09
CA ASN A 375 -18.91 25.25 -10.68
C ASN A 375 -18.35 23.95 -10.10
N LEU A 376 -18.81 23.56 -8.90
CA LEU A 376 -18.32 22.36 -8.22
C LEU A 376 -18.53 21.06 -8.99
N ALA A 377 -19.60 20.96 -9.79
CA ALA A 377 -19.86 19.80 -10.64
C ALA A 377 -18.80 19.60 -11.73
N VAL A 378 -18.10 20.67 -12.14
CA VAL A 378 -16.99 20.62 -13.11
C VAL A 378 -15.65 20.47 -12.38
N LEU A 379 -15.46 21.21 -11.28
CA LEU A 379 -14.22 21.17 -10.50
C LEU A 379 -13.92 19.79 -9.91
N THR A 380 -14.95 18.99 -9.63
CA THR A 380 -14.84 17.64 -9.05
C THR A 380 -14.77 16.50 -10.07
N GLN A 381 -14.64 16.81 -11.36
CA GLN A 381 -14.55 15.79 -12.42
C GLN A 381 -13.15 15.17 -12.54
N ALA A 382 -13.07 14.01 -13.19
CA ALA A 382 -11.79 13.44 -13.60
C ALA A 382 -11.06 14.40 -14.56
N GLU A 383 -9.73 14.39 -14.52
CA GLU A 383 -8.87 15.33 -15.27
C GLU A 383 -9.18 15.39 -16.76
N ARG A 384 -9.23 14.25 -17.45
CA ARG A 384 -9.59 14.17 -18.87
C ARG A 384 -10.95 14.80 -19.20
N VAL A 385 -11.91 14.69 -18.29
CA VAL A 385 -13.26 15.24 -18.50
C VAL A 385 -13.25 16.75 -18.28
N PHE A 386 -12.50 17.22 -17.29
CA PHE A 386 -12.28 18.64 -17.04
C PHE A 386 -11.57 19.32 -18.22
N GLU A 387 -10.47 18.74 -18.71
CA GLU A 387 -9.74 19.25 -19.87
C GLU A 387 -10.63 19.30 -21.11
N HIS A 388 -11.36 18.23 -21.39
CA HIS A 388 -12.31 18.20 -22.49
C HIS A 388 -13.39 19.28 -22.37
N HIS A 389 -13.86 19.58 -21.15
CA HIS A 389 -14.82 20.66 -20.91
C HIS A 389 -14.22 22.03 -21.26
N ILE A 390 -12.98 22.30 -20.87
CA ILE A 390 -12.24 23.52 -21.23
C ILE A 390 -12.06 23.63 -22.75
N GLU A 391 -11.55 22.57 -23.39
CA GLU A 391 -11.35 22.52 -24.85
C GLU A 391 -12.64 22.81 -25.63
N MET A 392 -13.75 22.17 -25.24
CA MET A 392 -15.04 22.34 -25.90
C MET A 392 -15.58 23.75 -25.73
N SER A 393 -15.36 24.38 -24.58
CA SER A 393 -15.73 25.79 -24.35
C SER A 393 -14.92 26.73 -25.23
N ASN A 394 -13.61 26.49 -25.34
CA ASN A 394 -12.69 27.29 -26.14
C ASN A 394 -13.03 27.21 -27.63
N LEU A 395 -13.33 26.00 -28.13
CA LEU A 395 -13.77 25.81 -29.51
C LEU A 395 -15.06 26.57 -29.78
N ARG A 396 -16.05 26.46 -28.89
CA ARG A 396 -17.32 27.20 -29.03
C ARG A 396 -17.10 28.71 -29.07
N ARG A 397 -16.19 29.25 -28.25
CA ARG A 397 -15.89 30.68 -28.23
C ARG A 397 -15.24 31.16 -29.52
N LYS A 398 -14.22 30.45 -30.02
CA LYS A 398 -13.57 30.76 -31.30
C LYS A 398 -14.58 30.78 -32.45
N LEU A 399 -15.45 29.78 -32.50
CA LEU A 399 -16.49 29.71 -33.53
C LEU A 399 -17.51 30.85 -33.44
N LEU A 400 -17.91 31.24 -32.22
CA LEU A 400 -18.79 32.40 -32.03
C LEU A 400 -18.09 33.72 -32.37
N GLN A 401 -16.76 33.81 -32.24
CA GLN A 401 -15.99 34.97 -32.69
C GLN A 401 -15.89 35.02 -34.22
N GLU A 402 -15.68 33.88 -34.88
CA GLU A 402 -15.52 33.79 -36.34
C GLU A 402 -16.85 33.97 -37.09
N HIS A 403 -17.92 33.33 -36.63
CA HIS A 403 -19.20 33.28 -37.35
C HIS A 403 -20.33 34.07 -36.68
N GLY A 404 -20.14 34.57 -35.45
CA GLY A 404 -21.16 35.31 -34.69
C GLY A 404 -22.27 34.43 -34.10
N SER A 405 -22.76 33.43 -34.84
CA SER A 405 -23.81 32.52 -34.39
C SER A 405 -23.59 31.09 -34.89
N VAL A 406 -24.26 30.12 -34.25
CA VAL A 406 -24.26 28.71 -34.70
C VAL A 406 -24.95 28.56 -36.05
N GLU A 407 -25.93 29.40 -36.33
CA GLU A 407 -26.64 29.44 -37.60
C GLU A 407 -25.70 29.86 -38.74
N ASN A 408 -24.96 30.95 -38.56
CA ASN A 408 -23.98 31.40 -39.54
C ASN A 408 -22.88 30.36 -39.76
N PHE A 409 -22.41 29.71 -38.69
CA PHE A 409 -21.47 28.60 -38.81
C PHE A 409 -22.03 27.47 -39.69
N LEU A 410 -23.32 27.10 -39.53
CA LEU A 410 -23.94 26.07 -40.37
C LEU A 410 -24.14 26.53 -41.82
N LEU A 411 -24.46 27.81 -42.05
CA LEU A 411 -24.54 28.39 -43.39
C LEU A 411 -23.20 28.25 -44.13
N ASP A 412 -22.13 28.72 -43.49
CA ASP A 412 -20.79 28.72 -44.08
C ASP A 412 -20.27 27.30 -44.29
N GLN A 413 -20.50 26.41 -43.32
CA GLN A 413 -20.00 25.03 -43.38
C GLN A 413 -20.79 24.15 -44.33
N LEU A 414 -22.08 24.39 -44.55
CA LEU A 414 -22.89 23.58 -45.46
C LEU A 414 -22.90 24.15 -46.87
N ASP A 415 -22.65 25.45 -47.05
CA ASP A 415 -22.79 26.16 -48.33
C ASP A 415 -24.22 26.01 -48.88
N VAL A 416 -25.19 26.51 -48.10
CA VAL A 416 -26.63 26.37 -48.37
C VAL A 416 -27.33 27.72 -48.35
N ASP A 417 -28.48 27.80 -49.05
CA ASP A 417 -29.30 29.00 -49.06
C ASP A 417 -29.82 29.32 -47.64
N LYS A 418 -29.69 30.60 -47.26
CA LYS A 418 -30.09 31.10 -45.95
C LYS A 418 -31.56 30.81 -45.63
N LYS A 419 -32.47 31.01 -46.59
CA LYS A 419 -33.91 30.78 -46.39
C LYS A 419 -34.20 29.30 -46.13
N LEU A 420 -33.50 28.41 -46.83
CA LEU A 420 -33.65 26.97 -46.64
C LEU A 420 -33.20 26.54 -45.23
N LEU A 421 -32.09 27.10 -44.74
CA LEU A 421 -31.63 26.82 -43.39
C LEU A 421 -32.61 27.35 -42.32
N GLU A 422 -33.10 28.59 -42.47
CA GLU A 422 -34.06 29.21 -41.55
C GLU A 422 -35.36 28.39 -41.43
N GLU A 423 -35.90 27.90 -42.55
CA GLU A 423 -37.07 27.02 -42.55
C GLU A 423 -36.82 25.71 -41.79
N VAL A 424 -35.63 25.12 -41.95
CA VAL A 424 -35.25 23.89 -41.27
C VAL A 424 -35.00 24.11 -39.78
N ILE A 425 -34.35 25.21 -39.39
CA ILE A 425 -34.14 25.57 -37.98
C ILE A 425 -35.49 25.79 -37.30
N THR A 426 -36.44 26.45 -37.98
CA THR A 426 -37.80 26.67 -37.45
C THR A 426 -38.52 25.34 -37.17
N LYS A 427 -38.36 24.35 -38.06
CA LYS A 427 -38.93 23.00 -37.89
C LYS A 427 -38.15 22.12 -36.90
N HIS A 428 -36.84 22.34 -36.77
CA HIS A 428 -35.90 21.51 -36.00
C HIS A 428 -34.85 22.35 -35.24
N PRO A 429 -35.27 23.12 -34.21
CA PRO A 429 -34.39 24.06 -33.51
C PRO A 429 -33.27 23.37 -32.70
N SER A 430 -33.42 22.08 -32.41
CA SER A 430 -32.42 21.28 -31.70
C SER A 430 -31.10 21.11 -32.46
N ILE A 431 -31.05 21.36 -33.78
CA ILE A 431 -29.82 21.27 -34.59
C ILE A 431 -28.76 22.26 -34.06
N LEU A 432 -29.20 23.42 -33.58
CA LEU A 432 -28.33 24.45 -32.99
C LEU A 432 -27.64 24.01 -31.68
N ARG A 433 -28.09 22.89 -31.09
CA ARG A 433 -27.54 22.33 -29.84
C ARG A 433 -26.58 21.17 -30.06
N VAL A 434 -26.36 20.75 -31.31
CA VAL A 434 -25.46 19.64 -31.62
C VAL A 434 -24.00 20.07 -31.41
N LYS A 435 -23.16 19.16 -30.89
CA LYS A 435 -21.75 19.46 -30.61
C LYS A 435 -21.00 19.83 -31.90
N PHE A 436 -20.36 20.99 -31.96
CA PHE A 436 -19.64 21.49 -33.14
C PHE A 436 -18.64 20.51 -33.73
N LYS A 437 -17.74 19.94 -32.91
CA LYS A 437 -16.75 18.96 -33.37
C LYS A 437 -17.40 17.79 -34.13
N LYS A 438 -18.53 17.31 -33.62
CA LYS A 438 -19.32 16.25 -34.26
C LYS A 438 -19.92 16.74 -35.59
N VAL A 439 -20.42 17.98 -35.64
CA VAL A 439 -20.97 18.57 -36.88
C VAL A 439 -19.89 18.67 -37.96
N ILE A 440 -18.69 19.16 -37.62
CA ILE A 440 -17.55 19.24 -38.54
C ILE A 440 -17.18 17.84 -39.06
N GLU A 441 -16.92 16.90 -38.15
CA GLU A 441 -16.58 15.52 -38.52
C GLU A 441 -17.67 14.86 -39.39
N LEU A 442 -18.94 15.15 -39.12
CA LEU A 442 -20.07 14.63 -39.87
C LEU A 442 -20.14 15.23 -41.28
N ILE A 443 -20.00 16.55 -41.40
CA ILE A 443 -20.01 17.25 -42.70
C ILE A 443 -18.84 16.77 -43.55
N ASP A 444 -17.64 16.65 -42.97
CA ASP A 444 -16.45 16.15 -43.66
C ASP A 444 -16.65 14.72 -44.19
N VAL A 445 -17.16 13.82 -43.35
CA VAL A 445 -17.45 12.43 -43.76
C VAL A 445 -18.47 12.40 -44.89
N LEU A 446 -19.51 13.24 -44.86
CA LEU A 446 -20.54 13.24 -45.91
C LEU A 446 -20.02 13.87 -47.22
N ARG A 447 -19.30 14.99 -47.14
CA ARG A 447 -18.70 15.67 -48.31
C ARG A 447 -17.65 14.82 -49.02
N GLN A 448 -16.77 14.14 -48.27
CA GLN A 448 -15.79 13.18 -48.83
C GLN A 448 -16.46 12.04 -49.63
N ASN A 449 -17.76 11.83 -49.43
CA ASN A 449 -18.56 10.81 -50.09
C ASN A 449 -19.56 11.39 -51.09
N GLY A 450 -19.37 12.64 -51.52
CA GLY A 450 -20.16 13.28 -52.59
C GLY A 450 -21.54 13.77 -52.19
N ILE A 451 -21.81 13.90 -50.89
CA ILE A 451 -23.10 14.40 -50.38
C ILE A 451 -22.99 15.92 -50.16
N THR A 452 -23.92 16.68 -50.75
CA THR A 452 -23.91 18.15 -50.71
C THR A 452 -24.53 18.70 -49.43
N GLY A 453 -24.28 19.99 -49.11
CA GLY A 453 -24.91 20.65 -47.97
C GLY A 453 -26.43 20.68 -48.03
N ASN A 454 -26.99 20.86 -49.24
CA ASN A 454 -28.43 20.82 -49.48
C ASN A 454 -29.02 19.44 -49.15
N ASP A 455 -28.31 18.36 -49.49
CA ASP A 455 -28.75 17.00 -49.13
C ASP A 455 -28.75 16.79 -47.60
N ILE A 456 -27.75 17.34 -46.91
CA ILE A 456 -27.60 17.26 -45.45
C ILE A 456 -28.74 18.00 -44.75
N ILE A 457 -29.02 19.24 -45.16
CA ILE A 457 -29.98 20.09 -44.46
C ILE A 457 -31.44 19.66 -44.70
N THR A 458 -31.73 19.08 -45.87
CA THR A 458 -33.03 18.46 -46.17
C THR A 458 -33.29 17.19 -45.34
N HIS A 459 -32.26 16.63 -44.70
CA HIS A 459 -32.36 15.47 -43.81
C HIS A 459 -31.82 15.74 -42.39
N PRO A 460 -32.45 16.65 -41.61
CA PRO A 460 -31.96 17.13 -40.32
C PRO A 460 -31.63 16.05 -39.28
N ARG A 461 -32.26 14.88 -39.38
CA ARG A 461 -31.98 13.73 -38.51
C ARG A 461 -30.52 13.27 -38.59
N VAL A 462 -29.82 13.54 -39.69
CA VAL A 462 -28.42 13.16 -39.88
C VAL A 462 -27.50 13.72 -38.79
N PHE A 463 -27.74 14.95 -38.31
CA PHE A 463 -26.92 15.60 -37.27
C PHE A 463 -26.93 14.82 -35.93
N TYR A 464 -27.93 13.98 -35.69
CA TYR A 464 -28.05 13.19 -34.47
C TYR A 464 -27.40 11.80 -34.58
N PHE A 465 -27.06 11.34 -35.78
CA PHE A 465 -26.41 10.05 -35.97
C PHE A 465 -24.96 10.04 -35.46
N ASN A 466 -24.47 8.87 -35.05
CA ASN A 466 -23.06 8.67 -34.71
C ASN A 466 -22.23 8.65 -36.00
N THR A 467 -21.16 9.45 -36.07
CA THR A 467 -20.26 9.59 -37.23
C THR A 467 -19.63 8.26 -37.63
N GLU A 468 -19.26 7.42 -36.67
CA GLU A 468 -18.70 6.09 -36.93
C GLU A 468 -19.73 5.13 -37.53
N THR A 469 -20.99 5.23 -37.10
CA THR A 469 -22.09 4.48 -37.71
C THR A 469 -22.33 4.92 -39.15
N LEU A 470 -22.24 6.23 -39.44
CA LEU A 470 -22.36 6.75 -40.80
C LEU A 470 -21.22 6.22 -41.67
N ARG A 471 -19.95 6.28 -41.21
CA ARG A 471 -18.80 5.72 -41.94
C ARG A 471 -19.00 4.25 -42.31
N LYS A 472 -19.38 3.41 -41.34
CA LYS A 472 -19.62 1.98 -41.58
C LYS A 472 -20.72 1.74 -42.61
N ARG A 473 -21.81 2.51 -42.57
CA ARG A 473 -22.93 2.36 -43.51
C ARG A 473 -22.58 2.83 -44.92
N ILE A 474 -21.85 3.93 -45.03
CA ILE A 474 -21.34 4.43 -46.30
C ILE A 474 -20.42 3.39 -46.93
N GLN A 475 -19.52 2.80 -46.15
CA GLN A 475 -18.61 1.75 -46.60
C GLN A 475 -19.37 0.53 -47.14
N ILE A 476 -20.38 0.05 -46.40
CA ILE A 476 -21.23 -1.07 -46.84
C ILE A 476 -21.93 -0.77 -48.18
N LEU A 477 -22.45 0.45 -48.36
CA LEU A 477 -23.13 0.85 -49.59
C LEU A 477 -22.15 0.96 -50.77
N LYS A 478 -20.95 1.50 -50.53
CA LYS A 478 -19.87 1.56 -51.53
C LYS A 478 -19.45 0.17 -51.99
N GLU A 479 -19.23 -0.76 -51.06
CA GLU A 479 -18.88 -2.16 -51.36
C GLU A 479 -19.97 -2.88 -52.17
N ALA A 480 -21.24 -2.56 -51.93
CA ALA A 480 -22.35 -3.11 -52.70
C ALA A 480 -22.48 -2.48 -54.10
N GLY A 481 -21.83 -1.34 -54.36
CA GLY A 481 -22.00 -0.53 -55.57
C GLY A 481 -23.34 0.22 -55.62
N ILE A 482 -23.92 0.52 -54.45
CA ILE A 482 -25.20 1.24 -54.34
C ILE A 482 -24.92 2.75 -54.25
N PRO A 483 -25.58 3.59 -55.07
CA PRO A 483 -25.44 5.04 -54.97
C PRO A 483 -25.76 5.58 -53.57
N LEU A 484 -24.89 6.44 -53.05
CA LEU A 484 -25.04 7.02 -51.72
C LEU A 484 -26.15 8.08 -51.72
N ARG A 485 -27.17 7.87 -50.89
CA ARG A 485 -28.21 8.86 -50.58
C ARG A 485 -28.41 8.94 -49.08
N ILE A 486 -28.58 10.14 -48.52
CA ILE A 486 -28.74 10.31 -47.06
C ILE A 486 -29.94 9.51 -46.53
N SER A 487 -31.06 9.53 -47.26
CA SER A 487 -32.25 8.78 -46.89
C SER A 487 -32.01 7.27 -46.72
N LEU A 488 -31.03 6.69 -47.42
CA LEU A 488 -30.62 5.28 -47.29
C LEU A 488 -29.67 5.07 -46.10
N ILE A 489 -28.70 5.99 -45.92
CA ILE A 489 -27.72 5.92 -44.82
C ILE A 489 -28.42 6.02 -43.45
N LEU A 490 -29.51 6.77 -43.35
CA LEU A 490 -30.28 6.95 -42.12
C LEU A 490 -31.22 5.78 -41.77
N ARG A 491 -31.44 4.80 -42.67
CA ARG A 491 -32.36 3.68 -42.40
C ARG A 491 -31.81 2.70 -41.35
N ASN A 492 -32.67 1.86 -40.80
CA ASN A 492 -32.24 0.81 -39.87
C ASN A 492 -31.39 -0.25 -40.60
N ARG A 493 -30.57 -0.98 -39.83
CA ARG A 493 -29.62 -1.98 -40.35
C ARG A 493 -30.29 -3.07 -41.18
N ARG A 494 -31.45 -3.58 -40.73
CA ARG A 494 -32.24 -4.61 -41.44
C ARG A 494 -32.64 -4.16 -42.85
N THR A 495 -32.93 -2.87 -43.04
CA THR A 495 -33.30 -2.35 -44.36
C THR A 495 -32.09 -2.26 -45.28
N LEU A 496 -30.94 -1.80 -44.76
CA LEU A 496 -29.66 -1.77 -45.49
C LEU A 496 -29.23 -3.17 -45.93
N ASP A 497 -29.37 -4.18 -45.07
CA ASP A 497 -29.01 -5.57 -45.39
C ASP A 497 -29.89 -6.15 -46.52
N ARG A 498 -31.18 -5.79 -46.56
CA ARG A 498 -32.09 -6.19 -47.68
C ARG A 498 -31.68 -5.56 -49.01
N TYR A 499 -31.22 -4.32 -49.01
CA TYR A 499 -30.72 -3.67 -50.23
C TYR A 499 -29.41 -4.31 -50.71
N LYS A 500 -28.54 -4.71 -49.78
CA LYS A 500 -27.32 -5.47 -50.09
C LYS A 500 -27.65 -6.81 -50.76
N LEU A 501 -28.58 -7.60 -50.20
CA LEU A 501 -29.03 -8.87 -50.80
C LEU A 501 -29.65 -8.67 -52.19
N ARG A 502 -30.50 -7.66 -52.37
CA ARG A 502 -31.13 -7.39 -53.68
C ARG A 502 -30.12 -6.97 -54.75
N SER A 503 -29.11 -6.18 -54.38
CA SER A 503 -28.04 -5.77 -55.30
C SER A 503 -27.09 -6.92 -55.68
N GLN A 504 -26.84 -7.85 -54.75
CA GLN A 504 -26.09 -9.08 -55.04
C GLN A 504 -26.87 -10.02 -55.97
N ASN A 505 -28.18 -10.20 -55.73
CA ASN A 505 -29.03 -11.01 -56.60
C ASN A 505 -29.17 -10.43 -58.02
N SER A 506 -29.23 -9.10 -58.18
CA SER A 506 -29.27 -8.48 -59.50
C SER A 506 -27.96 -8.59 -60.29
N LYS A 507 -26.82 -8.73 -59.61
CA LYS A 507 -25.51 -8.96 -60.26
C LYS A 507 -25.35 -10.40 -60.75
N ASN A 508 -26.01 -11.37 -60.10
CA ASN A 508 -25.96 -12.79 -60.47
C ASN A 508 -26.96 -13.21 -61.56
N ILE A 509 -27.88 -12.33 -61.98
CA ILE A 509 -28.86 -12.63 -63.06
C ILE A 509 -28.32 -12.20 -64.44
N ASN A 510 -27.23 -11.42 -64.49
CA ASN A 510 -26.59 -10.94 -65.71
C ASN A 510 -25.25 -11.63 -66.04
N THR A 511 -25.02 -12.81 -65.47
CA THR A 511 -23.96 -13.77 -65.82
C THR A 511 -24.63 -15.09 -66.16
#